data_AF-A0A166G3T2-F1
#
_entry.id   AF-A0A166G3T2-F1
#
_cell.length_a   1.000
_cell.length_b   1.000
_cell.length_c   1.000
_cell.angle_alpha   90.00
_cell.angle_beta   90.00
_cell.angle_gamma   90.00
#
_symmetry.space_group_name_H-M   'P 1'
#
loop_
_entity.id
_entity.type
_entity.pdbx_description
1 polymer ?
#
loop_
_entity_poly.entity_id
_entity_poly.type
_entity_poly.pdbx_seq_one_letter_code
_entity_poly.pdbx_strand_id
1 'polypeptide(L)' 'MGTKQERANFYELLSLNSKENVGFEEIKKAYRSKALEYHPDVCSPSNREESTRNFVEIRKAYDTLSDPAS' A
#
# COMPACT_ATOMS: atom_id res chain seq x y z
N MET A 1 -3.70 -23.32 4.18
CA MET A 1 -3.29 -22.52 5.35
C MET A 1 -2.44 -21.37 4.84
N GLY A 2 -2.96 -20.14 4.77
CA GLY A 2 -2.15 -19.00 4.34
C GLY A 2 -2.99 -17.80 3.97
N THR A 3 -3.44 -17.01 4.95
CA THR A 3 -4.18 -15.75 4.66
C THR A 3 -4.06 -14.66 5.74
N LYS A 4 -3.19 -14.80 6.76
CA LYS A 4 -3.02 -13.73 7.78
C LYS A 4 -1.71 -12.96 7.71
N GLN A 5 -0.63 -13.60 7.27
CA GLN A 5 0.70 -12.97 7.31
C GLN A 5 0.93 -12.00 6.14
N GLU A 6 0.32 -12.23 4.98
CA GLU A 6 0.44 -11.35 3.81
C GLU A 6 -0.29 -10.02 4.01
N ARG A 7 -1.53 -10.05 4.52
CA ARG A 7 -2.29 -8.84 4.86
C ARG A 7 -1.58 -7.99 5.92
N ALA A 8 -0.96 -8.62 6.91
CA ALA A 8 -0.21 -7.92 7.96
C ALA A 8 0.94 -7.07 7.39
N ASN A 9 1.68 -7.60 6.41
CA ASN A 9 2.74 -6.86 5.73
C ASN A 9 2.19 -5.72 4.87
N PHE A 10 1.04 -5.91 4.22
CA PHE A 10 0.41 -4.87 3.41
C PHE A 10 -0.07 -3.67 4.23
N TYR A 11 -0.58 -3.89 5.45
CA TYR A 11 -0.90 -2.79 6.36
C TYR A 11 0.35 -1.98 6.72
N GLU A 12 1.46 -2.64 7.03
CA GLU A 12 2.73 -1.96 7.34
C GLU A 12 3.30 -1.22 6.12
N LEU A 13 3.15 -1.79 4.93
CA LEU A 13 3.57 -1.18 3.66
C LEU A 13 2.75 0.07 3.30
N LEU A 14 1.46 0.08 3.63
CA LEU A 14 0.59 1.25 3.58
C LEU A 14 0.77 2.18 4.79
N SER A 15 1.72 1.88 5.69
CA SER A 15 1.98 2.63 6.93
C SER A 15 0.77 2.70 7.89
N LEU A 16 -0.11 1.71 7.80
CA LEU A 16 -1.29 1.54 8.64
C LEU A 16 -0.90 0.75 9.90
N ASN A 17 -0.57 1.47 10.97
CA ASN A 17 -0.12 0.88 12.23
C ASN A 17 -1.23 0.16 13.00
N SER A 18 -2.49 0.49 12.78
CA SER A 18 -3.61 0.03 13.60
C SER A 18 -4.43 -1.07 12.92
N LYS A 19 -3.95 -2.32 12.98
CA LYS A 19 -4.60 -3.51 12.37
C LYS A 19 -6.06 -3.74 12.83
N GLU A 20 -6.50 -3.14 13.94
CA GLU A 20 -7.83 -3.36 14.52
C GLU A 20 -8.95 -2.47 13.93
N ASN A 21 -8.62 -1.33 13.32
CA ASN A 21 -9.62 -0.38 12.77
C ASN A 21 -9.26 0.11 11.38
N VAL A 22 -8.47 -0.66 10.62
CA VAL A 22 -8.21 -0.30 9.23
C VAL A 22 -9.44 -0.62 8.40
N GLY A 23 -10.24 0.42 8.15
CA GLY A 23 -11.30 0.41 7.16
C GLY A 23 -10.78 0.69 5.75
N PHE A 24 -11.65 0.46 4.77
CA PHE A 24 -11.40 0.75 3.35
C PHE A 24 -10.97 2.20 3.11
N GLU A 25 -11.52 3.13 3.89
CA GLU A 25 -11.19 4.55 3.83
C GLU A 25 -9.74 4.81 4.20
N GLU A 26 -9.23 4.15 5.24
CA GLU A 26 -7.85 4.30 5.69
C GLU A 26 -6.86 3.68 4.70
N ILE A 27 -7.20 2.52 4.14
CA ILE A 27 -6.46 1.88 3.04
C ILE A 27 -6.35 2.82 1.84
N LYS A 28 -7.47 3.46 1.45
CA LYS A 28 -7.53 4.42 0.34
C LYS A 28 -6.73 5.69 0.62
N LYS A 29 -6.78 6.19 1.86
CA LYS A 29 -6.07 7.40 2.29
C LYS A 29 -4.56 7.16 2.32
N ALA A 30 -4.12 6.04 2.88
CA ALA A 30 -2.74 5.59 2.85
C ALA A 30 -2.23 5.39 1.41
N TYR A 31 -2.99 4.71 0.56
CA TYR A 31 -2.67 4.53 -0.85
C TYR A 31 -2.48 5.88 -1.55
N ARG A 32 -3.38 6.85 -1.33
CA ARG A 32 -3.24 8.19 -1.90
C ARG A 32 -1.98 8.90 -1.42
N SER A 33 -1.70 8.85 -0.12
CA SER A 33 -0.52 9.50 0.45
C SER A 33 0.77 8.91 -0.13
N LYS A 34 0.84 7.57 -0.21
CA LYS A 34 2.00 6.86 -0.78
C LYS A 34 2.12 7.03 -2.30
N ALA A 35 1.01 7.05 -3.03
CA ALA A 35 1.01 7.31 -4.47
C ALA A 35 1.53 8.71 -4.80
N LEU A 36 1.28 9.70 -3.93
CA LEU A 36 1.86 11.04 -4.04
C LEU A 36 3.36 11.02 -3.73
N GLU A 37 3.84 10.26 -2.74
CA GLU A 37 5.27 10.12 -2.43
C GLU A 37 6.07 9.42 -3.56
N TYR A 38 5.49 8.40 -4.18
CA TYR A 38 6.13 7.63 -5.27
C TYR A 38 5.75 8.12 -6.67
N HIS A 39 5.09 9.27 -6.79
CA HIS A 39 4.71 9.81 -8.09
C HIS A 39 5.97 10.22 -8.88
N PRO A 40 6.08 9.90 -10.18
CA PRO A 40 7.26 10.25 -11.00
C PRO A 40 7.49 11.76 -11.14
N ASP A 41 6.51 12.60 -10.75
CA ASP A 41 6.63 14.06 -10.73
C ASP A 41 7.36 14.58 -9.48
N VAL A 42 7.25 13.88 -8.34
CA VAL A 42 8.03 14.21 -7.12
C VAL A 42 9.30 13.36 -7.00
N CYS A 43 9.30 12.18 -7.61
CA CYS A 43 10.41 11.24 -7.54
C CYS A 43 11.43 11.52 -8.65
N SER A 44 12.66 11.83 -8.25
CA SER A 44 13.79 11.99 -9.16
C SER A 44 13.95 10.77 -10.08
N PRO A 45 14.38 10.95 -11.34
CA PRO A 45 14.56 9.86 -12.30
C PRO A 45 15.52 8.76 -11.79
N SER A 46 16.42 9.09 -10.87
CA SER A 46 17.32 8.15 -10.21
C SER A 46 16.62 7.16 -9.26
N ASN A 47 15.45 7.52 -8.73
CA ASN A 47 14.63 6.67 -7.87
C ASN A 47 13.40 6.10 -8.59
N ARG A 48 13.30 6.26 -9.91
CA ARG A 48 12.16 5.78 -10.71
C ARG A 48 11.96 4.27 -10.54
N GLU A 49 13.04 3.49 -10.48
CA GLU A 49 12.98 2.04 -10.25
C GLU A 49 12.41 1.70 -8.87
N GLU A 50 12.87 2.39 -7.83
CA GLU A 50 12.42 2.18 -6.46
C GLU A 50 10.95 2.60 -6.28
N SER A 51 10.57 3.75 -6.83
CA SER A 51 9.17 4.20 -6.89
C SER A 51 8.29 3.20 -7.63
N THR A 52 8.76 2.62 -8.73
CA THR A 52 7.99 1.59 -9.46
C THR A 52 7.77 0.36 -8.60
N ARG A 53 8.81 -0.14 -7.90
CA ARG A 53 8.69 -1.29 -7.00
C ARG A 53 7.73 -0.99 -5.85
N ASN A 54 7.92 0.13 -5.15
CA ASN A 54 7.06 0.53 -4.04
C ASN A 54 5.61 0.73 -4.51
N PHE A 55 5.39 1.36 -5.67
CA PHE A 55 4.06 1.56 -6.22
C PHE A 55 3.35 0.24 -6.55
N VAL A 56 4.07 -0.75 -7.10
CA VAL A 56 3.53 -2.10 -7.34
C VAL A 56 3.15 -2.78 -6.04
N GLU A 57 3.99 -2.71 -5.00
CA GLU A 57 3.69 -3.30 -3.70
C GLU A 57 2.50 -2.62 -3.02
N ILE A 58 2.42 -1.28 -3.07
CA ILE A 58 1.32 -0.48 -2.53
C ILE A 58 0.01 -0.76 -3.26
N ARG A 59 0.06 -0.92 -4.60
CA ARG A 59 -1.10 -1.30 -5.41
C ARG A 59 -1.58 -2.70 -5.06
N LYS A 60 -0.66 -3.66 -4.89
CA LYS A 60 -0.98 -5.04 -4.52
C LYS A 60 -1.55 -5.13 -3.09
N ALA A 61 -0.99 -4.36 -2.17
CA ALA A 61 -1.49 -4.18 -0.82
C ALA A 61 -2.91 -3.61 -0.82
N TYR A 62 -3.12 -2.52 -1.56
CA TYR A 62 -4.43 -1.92 -1.74
C TYR A 62 -5.42 -2.94 -2.29
N ASP A 63 -5.12 -3.60 -3.41
CA ASP A 63 -6.00 -4.59 -4.05
C ASP A 63 -6.40 -5.72 -3.10
N THR A 64 -5.43 -6.27 -2.35
CA THR A 64 -5.67 -7.35 -1.39
C THR A 64 -6.50 -6.92 -0.19
N LEU A 65 -6.29 -5.70 0.31
CA LEU A 65 -7.00 -5.16 1.48
C LEU A 65 -8.35 -4.51 1.12
N SER A 66 -8.46 -4.05 -0.13
CA SER A 66 -9.64 -3.47 -0.78
C SER A 66 -10.58 -4.55 -1.31
N ASP A 67 -10.22 -5.83 -1.26
CA ASP A 67 -11.13 -6.89 -1.65
C ASP A 67 -12.07 -7.23 -0.47
N PRO A 68 -13.38 -6.96 -0.59
CA PRO A 68 -14.33 -7.25 0.47
C PRO A 68 -14.66 -8.75 0.61
N ALA A 69 -14.08 -9.62 -0.23
CA ALA A 69 -14.43 -11.05 -0.32
C ALA A 69 -13.40 -12.00 0.34
N SER A 70 -12.44 -11.47 1.11
CA SER A 70 -11.31 -12.26 1.62
C SER A 70 -11.28 -12.40 3.15
#